data_AF-A0A9Q2P7M6-F1
#
_entry.id   AF-A0A9Q2P7M6-F1
#
_cell.length_a   1.000
_cell.length_b   1.000
_cell.length_c   1.000
_cell.angle_alpha   90.00
_cell.angle_beta   90.00
_cell.angle_gamma   90.00
#
_symmetry.space_group_name_H-M   'P 1'
#
loop_
_entity.id
_entity.type
_entity.pdbx_description
1 polymer ?
#
loop_
_entity_poly.entity_id
_entity_poly.type
_entity_poly.pdbx_seq_one_letter_code
_entity_poly.pdbx_strand_id
1 'polypeptide(L)'
;MTRSPPIDPYYVQENDNLDEMAATLKPALEFTDEDLARLSPEAKNLFSGRRHLGLGWLDRYEIVVEITSSPGGCACGVAKGQKIVFDMRHKVKPELSDAPLCVHLMSSVLSIFYMTFDRAAEGLNPLTCIWRYVECPMTGDDLGQSKARAEVHIRDAKTHEPVTARILAQREGAE
;
A
#
# COMPACT_ATOMS: atom_id res chain seq x y z
N MET A 1 23.26 -30.16 7.77
CA MET A 1 22.57 -30.01 6.47
C MET A 1 21.12 -29.67 6.76
N THR A 2 20.79 -28.39 6.84
CA THR A 2 19.40 -27.92 6.93
C THR A 2 18.78 -28.08 5.55
N ARG A 3 17.92 -29.09 5.37
CA ARG A 3 17.09 -29.19 4.16
C ARG A 3 16.23 -27.93 4.11
N SER A 4 16.36 -27.16 3.03
CA SER A 4 15.42 -26.09 2.75
C SER A 4 14.01 -26.69 2.70
N PRO A 5 12.99 -26.02 3.28
CA PRO A 5 11.62 -26.52 3.24
C PRO A 5 11.18 -26.75 1.79
N PRO A 6 10.27 -27.71 1.54
CA PRO A 6 9.75 -27.95 0.20
C PRO A 6 9.08 -26.67 -0.31
N ILE A 7 9.53 -26.21 -1.48
CA ILE A 7 9.01 -25.02 -2.16
C ILE A 7 7.55 -25.30 -2.54
N ASP A 8 6.64 -24.37 -2.21
CA ASP A 8 5.24 -24.48 -2.59
C ASP A 8 5.07 -24.17 -4.08
N PRO A 9 4.68 -25.16 -4.92
CA PRO A 9 4.57 -24.98 -6.37
C PRO A 9 3.41 -24.05 -6.78
N TYR A 10 2.49 -23.72 -5.87
CA TYR A 10 1.43 -22.74 -6.13
C TYR A 10 1.92 -21.29 -5.99
N TYR A 11 2.98 -21.07 -5.22
CA TYR A 11 3.51 -19.73 -4.99
C TYR A 11 4.78 -19.46 -5.77
N VAL A 12 5.73 -20.40 -5.86
CA VAL A 12 7.02 -20.18 -6.54
C VAL A 12 7.04 -20.91 -7.87
N GLN A 13 7.20 -20.18 -8.96
CA GLN A 13 7.39 -20.70 -10.30
C GLN A 13 8.86 -21.04 -10.54
N GLU A 14 9.13 -22.08 -11.33
CA GLU A 14 10.51 -22.50 -11.65
C GLU A 14 11.35 -21.40 -12.31
N ASN A 15 10.69 -20.42 -12.94
CA ASN A 15 11.33 -19.31 -13.63
C ASN A 15 11.45 -18.04 -12.78
N ASP A 16 11.19 -18.10 -11.47
CA ASP A 16 11.31 -16.98 -10.54
C ASP A 16 12.77 -16.72 -10.14
N ASN A 17 13.39 -15.79 -10.84
CA ASN A 17 14.70 -15.20 -10.61
C ASN A 17 14.57 -13.67 -10.57
N LEU A 18 15.66 -13.00 -10.19
CA LEU A 18 15.68 -11.55 -10.00
C LEU A 18 16.48 -10.82 -11.08
N ASP A 19 16.82 -11.51 -12.17
CA ASP A 19 17.79 -11.00 -13.16
C ASP A 19 17.31 -9.69 -13.80
N GLU A 20 16.02 -9.60 -14.12
CA GLU A 20 15.37 -8.41 -14.69
C GLU A 20 15.09 -7.31 -13.64
N MET A 21 15.13 -7.65 -12.36
CA MET A 21 14.70 -6.78 -11.26
C MET A 21 15.84 -6.28 -10.37
N ALA A 22 16.99 -6.93 -10.44
CA ALA A 22 18.17 -6.59 -9.67
C ALA A 22 18.56 -5.12 -9.85
N ALA A 23 18.46 -4.60 -11.08
CA ALA A 23 18.77 -3.21 -11.40
C ALA A 23 17.89 -2.20 -10.64
N THR A 24 16.64 -2.54 -10.35
CA THR A 24 15.70 -1.65 -9.63
C THR A 24 15.67 -1.91 -8.14
N LEU A 25 15.77 -3.18 -7.70
CA LEU A 25 15.68 -3.55 -6.29
C LEU A 25 16.93 -3.16 -5.49
N LYS A 26 18.13 -3.29 -6.09
CA LYS A 26 19.39 -2.91 -5.42
C LYS A 26 19.39 -1.47 -4.90
N PRO A 27 19.10 -0.44 -5.72
CA PRO A 27 19.05 0.94 -5.22
C PRO A 27 17.84 1.19 -4.30
N ALA A 28 16.68 0.57 -4.58
CA ALA A 28 15.46 0.82 -3.82
C ALA A 28 15.49 0.27 -2.38
N LEU A 29 16.24 -0.81 -2.14
CA LEU A 29 16.33 -1.52 -0.86
C LEU A 29 17.77 -1.52 -0.29
N GLU A 30 18.69 -0.83 -0.93
CA GLU A 30 20.13 -0.81 -0.58
C GLU A 30 20.77 -2.22 -0.55
N PHE A 31 20.34 -3.10 -1.45
CA PHE A 31 20.84 -4.48 -1.54
C PHE A 31 22.09 -4.61 -2.42
N THR A 32 22.97 -5.53 -2.05
CA THR A 32 24.10 -6.00 -2.87
C THR A 32 23.72 -7.25 -3.69
N ASP A 33 24.61 -7.67 -4.59
CA ASP A 33 24.47 -8.97 -5.30
C ASP A 33 24.43 -10.16 -4.33
N GLU A 34 25.19 -10.10 -3.25
CA GLU A 34 25.22 -11.16 -2.25
C GLU A 34 23.89 -11.23 -1.48
N ASP A 35 23.30 -10.07 -1.16
CA ASP A 35 21.99 -10.02 -0.49
C ASP A 35 20.89 -10.63 -1.36
N LEU A 36 20.89 -10.32 -2.66
CA LEU A 36 19.95 -10.91 -3.62
C LEU A 36 20.12 -12.43 -3.74
N ALA A 37 21.37 -12.93 -3.74
CA ALA A 37 21.63 -14.36 -3.81
C ALA A 37 21.08 -15.10 -2.58
N ARG A 38 21.14 -14.47 -1.40
CA ARG A 38 20.68 -15.01 -0.12
C ARG A 38 19.17 -14.96 0.08
N LEU A 39 18.41 -14.27 -0.77
CA LEU A 39 16.95 -14.26 -0.70
C LEU A 39 16.37 -15.67 -0.86
N SER A 40 15.32 -15.97 -0.08
CA SER A 40 14.60 -17.24 -0.19
C SER A 40 13.90 -17.36 -1.54
N PRO A 41 13.54 -18.58 -2.01
CA PRO A 41 12.75 -18.76 -3.21
C PRO A 41 11.42 -18.00 -3.19
N GLU A 42 10.75 -17.93 -2.04
CA GLU A 42 9.50 -17.18 -1.85
C GLU A 42 9.72 -15.67 -1.95
N ALA A 43 10.81 -15.15 -1.39
CA ALA A 43 11.19 -13.75 -1.55
C ALA A 43 11.55 -13.45 -3.00
N LYS A 44 12.31 -14.34 -3.65
CA LYS A 44 12.65 -14.24 -5.08
C LYS A 44 11.39 -14.25 -5.94
N ASN A 45 10.40 -15.09 -5.63
CA ASN A 45 9.08 -15.10 -6.24
C ASN A 45 8.28 -13.81 -6.00
N LEU A 46 8.19 -13.34 -4.75
CA LEU A 46 7.49 -12.09 -4.43
C LEU A 46 8.05 -10.90 -5.20
N PHE A 47 9.36 -10.92 -5.43
CA PHE A 47 10.02 -9.92 -6.24
C PHE A 47 9.83 -10.25 -7.73
N SER A 48 10.05 -11.46 -8.23
CA SER A 48 9.93 -11.85 -9.65
C SER A 48 8.50 -11.79 -10.21
N GLY A 49 7.46 -12.02 -9.41
CA GLY A 49 6.07 -11.77 -9.80
C GLY A 49 5.84 -10.31 -10.22
N ARG A 50 6.70 -9.39 -9.77
CA ARG A 50 6.72 -7.98 -10.18
C ARG A 50 7.30 -7.76 -11.59
N ARG A 51 7.86 -8.79 -12.26
CA ARG A 51 8.31 -8.74 -13.67
C ARG A 51 7.18 -8.44 -14.64
N HIS A 52 5.95 -8.82 -14.32
CA HIS A 52 4.82 -8.71 -15.25
C HIS A 52 4.04 -7.40 -15.14
N LEU A 53 4.34 -6.54 -14.16
CA LEU A 53 3.47 -5.41 -13.80
C LEU A 53 4.15 -4.05 -13.93
N GLY A 54 5.47 -4.01 -14.08
CA GLY A 54 6.20 -2.76 -13.99
C GLY A 54 6.27 -2.26 -12.54
N LEU A 55 7.40 -1.68 -12.16
CA LEU A 55 7.62 -1.22 -10.79
C LEU A 55 7.09 0.19 -10.54
N GLY A 56 6.61 0.87 -11.58
CA GLY A 56 6.15 2.24 -11.47
C GLY A 56 4.87 2.41 -10.67
N TRP A 57 4.11 1.35 -10.36
CA TRP A 57 2.92 1.46 -9.50
C TRP A 57 3.26 2.02 -8.10
N LEU A 58 4.46 1.72 -7.58
CA LEU A 58 4.93 2.24 -6.31
C LEU A 58 5.04 3.78 -6.29
N ASP A 59 5.30 4.35 -7.46
CA ASP A 59 5.52 5.79 -7.65
C ASP A 59 4.33 6.47 -8.35
N ARG A 60 3.51 5.70 -9.06
CA ARG A 60 2.36 6.16 -9.85
C ARG A 60 1.12 6.33 -9.00
N TYR A 61 0.96 5.58 -7.92
CA TYR A 61 -0.22 5.67 -7.08
C TYR A 61 0.12 6.20 -5.70
N GLU A 62 -0.90 6.72 -5.02
CA GLU A 62 -0.82 7.13 -3.62
C GLU A 62 -2.16 6.88 -2.93
N ILE A 63 -2.08 6.61 -1.64
CA ILE A 63 -3.23 6.34 -0.77
C ILE A 63 -3.58 7.65 -0.06
N VAL A 64 -4.84 8.02 -0.11
CA VAL A 64 -5.37 9.21 0.56
C VAL A 64 -6.34 8.77 1.63
N VAL A 65 -6.09 9.21 2.86
CA VAL A 65 -7.02 9.09 3.99
C VAL A 65 -7.64 10.46 4.20
N GLU A 66 -8.89 10.64 3.78
CA GLU A 66 -9.62 11.90 3.87
C GLU A 66 -10.64 11.85 5.01
N ILE A 67 -10.59 12.83 5.92
CA ILE A 67 -11.50 12.90 7.06
C ILE A 67 -12.88 13.38 6.58
N THR A 68 -13.86 12.50 6.58
CA THR A 68 -15.23 12.81 6.14
C THR A 68 -16.10 13.40 7.27
N SER A 69 -15.76 13.09 8.53
CA SER A 69 -16.47 13.56 9.72
C SER A 69 -15.54 13.61 10.94
N SER A 70 -15.65 14.66 11.76
CA SER A 70 -15.01 14.78 13.07
C SER A 70 -15.83 15.76 13.92
N PRO A 71 -16.94 15.33 14.53
CA PRO A 71 -17.94 16.20 15.16
C PRO A 71 -17.51 16.73 16.56
N GLY A 72 -16.29 16.46 17.01
CA GLY A 72 -15.73 17.05 18.24
C GLY A 72 -15.14 16.09 19.27
N GLY A 73 -15.22 14.77 19.04
CA GLY A 73 -14.67 13.75 19.97
C GLY A 73 -13.17 13.52 19.84
N CYS A 74 -12.51 14.14 18.84
CA CYS A 74 -11.09 13.93 18.60
C CYS A 74 -10.21 14.91 19.40
N ALA A 75 -9.39 14.37 20.30
CA ALA A 75 -8.36 15.15 21.00
C ALA A 75 -7.07 15.38 20.18
N CYS A 76 -6.89 14.67 19.07
CA CYS A 76 -5.68 14.76 18.24
C CYS A 76 -5.73 15.89 17.20
N GLY A 77 -6.84 16.63 17.11
CA GLY A 77 -6.97 17.77 16.21
C GLY A 77 -7.30 17.43 14.76
N VAL A 78 -7.80 16.22 14.47
CA VAL A 78 -8.33 15.92 13.13
C VAL A 78 -9.69 16.60 12.91
N ALA A 79 -9.87 17.17 11.73
CA ALA A 79 -11.06 17.91 11.32
C ALA A 79 -11.54 17.43 9.95
N LYS A 80 -12.84 17.57 9.68
CA LYS A 80 -13.43 17.24 8.39
C LYS A 80 -12.74 18.00 7.26
N GLY A 81 -12.48 17.33 6.15
CA GLY A 81 -11.84 17.87 4.95
C GLY A 81 -10.31 17.81 4.97
N GLN A 82 -9.70 17.52 6.11
CA GLN A 82 -8.27 17.23 6.17
C GLN A 82 -7.97 15.85 5.56
N LYS A 83 -6.72 15.65 5.16
CA LYS A 83 -6.22 14.40 4.59
C LYS A 83 -4.80 14.09 5.01
N ILE A 84 -4.48 12.80 4.96
CA ILE A 84 -3.12 12.28 5.04
C ILE A 84 -2.86 11.49 3.76
N VAL A 85 -1.79 11.82 3.07
CA VAL A 85 -1.39 11.19 1.81
C VAL A 85 -0.17 10.32 2.07
N PHE A 86 -0.22 9.09 1.56
CA PHE A 86 0.86 8.11 1.65
C PHE A 86 1.29 7.69 0.26
N ASP A 87 2.58 7.52 0.05
CA ASP A 87 3.04 6.73 -1.10
C ASP A 87 2.65 5.24 -0.92
N MET A 88 2.83 4.46 -1.98
CA MET A 88 2.55 3.01 -1.93
C MET A 88 3.57 2.21 -1.10
N ARG A 89 4.59 2.86 -0.53
CA ARG A 89 5.52 2.31 0.47
C ARG A 89 5.06 2.66 1.89
N HIS A 90 3.86 3.21 2.03
CA HIS A 90 3.23 3.65 3.27
C HIS A 90 4.01 4.75 4.00
N LYS A 91 4.84 5.51 3.28
CA LYS A 91 5.46 6.73 3.81
C LYS A 91 4.50 7.89 3.61
N VAL A 92 4.29 8.67 4.68
CA VAL A 92 3.53 9.92 4.61
C VAL A 92 4.25 10.87 3.66
N LYS A 93 3.47 11.60 2.85
CA LYS A 93 3.88 12.76 2.05
C LYS A 93 3.47 14.04 2.79
N PRO A 94 4.35 14.65 3.61
CA PRO A 94 3.97 15.76 4.47
C PRO A 94 3.46 16.97 3.69
N GLU A 95 4.02 17.21 2.50
CA GLU A 95 3.67 18.32 1.61
C GLU A 95 2.26 18.21 1.01
N LEU A 96 1.65 17.03 1.04
CA LEU A 96 0.28 16.79 0.56
C LEU A 96 -0.71 16.51 1.70
N SER A 97 -0.24 16.53 2.96
CA SER A 97 -1.00 16.15 4.15
C SER A 97 -1.24 17.35 5.05
N ASP A 98 -2.47 17.52 5.52
CA ASP A 98 -2.87 18.61 6.42
C ASP A 98 -3.58 18.11 7.68
N ALA A 99 -3.88 16.81 7.78
CA ALA A 99 -4.32 16.17 9.02
C ALA A 99 -3.11 15.77 9.90
N PRO A 100 -3.23 15.88 11.24
CA PRO A 100 -2.23 15.36 12.14
C PRO A 100 -2.14 13.83 12.05
N LEU A 101 -0.92 13.29 12.08
CA LEU A 101 -0.67 11.85 12.06
C LEU A 101 -1.03 11.23 13.42
N CYS A 102 -2.27 10.76 13.56
CA CYS A 102 -2.80 10.15 14.78
C CYS A 102 -2.71 8.62 14.74
N VAL A 103 -2.02 8.01 15.71
CA VAL A 103 -1.85 6.54 15.78
C VAL A 103 -3.17 5.77 15.86
N HIS A 104 -4.20 6.31 16.54
CA HIS A 104 -5.49 5.65 16.66
C HIS A 104 -6.22 5.59 15.32
N LEU A 105 -6.20 6.67 14.53
CA LEU A 105 -6.80 6.63 13.20
C LEU A 105 -6.00 5.69 12.29
N MET A 106 -4.66 5.72 12.39
CA MET A 106 -3.78 4.90 11.55
C MET A 106 -3.88 3.41 11.85
N SER A 107 -4.20 2.99 13.08
CA SER A 107 -4.39 1.57 13.38
C SER A 107 -5.51 0.94 12.54
N SER A 108 -6.57 1.71 12.24
CA SER A 108 -7.66 1.25 11.38
C SER A 108 -7.30 1.27 9.89
N VAL A 109 -6.32 2.08 9.48
CA VAL A 109 -5.85 2.19 8.08
C VAL A 109 -4.86 1.07 7.73
N LEU A 110 -4.19 0.47 8.71
CA LEU A 110 -3.12 -0.51 8.49
C LEU A 110 -3.59 -1.75 7.70
N SER A 111 -4.83 -2.21 7.92
CA SER A 111 -5.41 -3.31 7.13
C SER A 111 -5.52 -2.96 5.64
N ILE A 112 -5.85 -1.70 5.33
CA ILE A 112 -5.91 -1.20 3.96
C ILE A 112 -4.51 -1.21 3.35
N PHE A 113 -3.49 -0.75 4.08
CA PHE A 113 -2.10 -0.78 3.59
C PHE A 113 -1.65 -2.18 3.17
N TYR A 114 -1.86 -3.20 4.01
CA TYR A 114 -1.48 -4.57 3.65
C TYR A 114 -2.28 -5.11 2.45
N MET A 115 -3.60 -4.92 2.44
CA MET A 115 -4.44 -5.38 1.32
C MET A 115 -4.13 -4.66 0.01
N THR A 116 -3.85 -3.36 0.08
CA THR A 116 -3.52 -2.53 -1.06
C THR A 116 -2.17 -2.91 -1.64
N PHE A 117 -1.19 -3.15 -0.80
CA PHE A 117 0.11 -3.63 -1.25
C PHE A 117 0.03 -5.01 -1.91
N ASP A 118 -0.66 -5.95 -1.27
CA ASP A 118 -0.84 -7.33 -1.75
C ASP A 118 -1.52 -7.36 -3.13
N ARG A 119 -2.64 -6.64 -3.26
CA ARG A 119 -3.39 -6.53 -4.51
C ARG A 119 -2.61 -5.80 -5.62
N ALA A 120 -1.88 -4.74 -5.27
CA ALA A 120 -1.04 -4.04 -6.23
C ALA A 120 0.09 -4.95 -6.74
N ALA A 121 0.68 -5.75 -5.85
CA ALA A 121 1.70 -6.73 -6.18
C ALA A 121 1.15 -7.83 -7.10
N GLU A 122 -0.13 -8.19 -6.98
CA GLU A 122 -0.83 -9.10 -7.90
C GLU A 122 -1.36 -8.42 -9.18
N GLY A 123 -1.18 -7.10 -9.33
CA GLY A 123 -1.61 -6.35 -10.51
C GLY A 123 -3.11 -6.06 -10.56
N LEU A 124 -3.79 -6.18 -9.43
CA LEU A 124 -5.20 -5.88 -9.28
C LEU A 124 -5.38 -4.42 -8.83
N ASN A 125 -6.58 -3.85 -9.00
CA ASN A 125 -6.89 -2.58 -8.34
C ASN A 125 -6.66 -2.75 -6.83
N PRO A 126 -5.75 -1.95 -6.24
CA PRO A 126 -5.30 -2.19 -4.89
C PRO A 126 -6.26 -1.66 -3.83
N LEU A 127 -7.30 -0.90 -4.21
CA LEU A 127 -8.41 -0.60 -3.31
C LEU A 127 -9.61 -1.48 -3.65
N THR A 128 -10.10 -2.20 -2.65
CA THR A 128 -11.35 -2.96 -2.78
C THR A 128 -12.52 -1.99 -2.61
N CYS A 129 -13.66 -2.26 -3.27
CA CYS A 129 -14.88 -1.48 -3.02
C CYS A 129 -15.43 -1.66 -1.59
N ILE A 130 -14.89 -2.62 -0.83
CA ILE A 130 -15.35 -3.03 0.50
C ILE A 130 -14.72 -2.19 1.60
N TRP A 131 -13.41 -1.98 1.56
CA TRP A 131 -12.63 -1.36 2.64
C TRP A 131 -12.26 0.08 2.30
N ARG A 132 -13.27 0.95 2.19
CA ARG A 132 -13.12 2.37 1.86
C ARG A 132 -13.36 3.31 3.02
N TYR A 133 -14.01 2.87 4.08
CA TYR A 133 -14.37 3.72 5.20
C TYR A 133 -13.78 3.17 6.47
N VAL A 134 -13.13 4.04 7.22
CA VAL A 134 -12.53 3.71 8.52
C VAL A 134 -13.04 4.68 9.57
N GLU A 135 -13.14 4.20 10.80
CA GLU A 135 -13.43 5.01 11.97
C GLU A 135 -12.28 4.97 12.96
N CYS A 136 -12.14 6.05 13.72
CA CYS A 136 -11.27 6.08 14.88
C CYS A 136 -11.76 5.02 15.90
N PRO A 137 -10.88 4.17 16.44
CA PRO A 137 -11.25 3.18 17.45
C PRO A 137 -11.64 3.82 18.79
N MET A 138 -11.30 5.10 19.00
CA MET A 138 -11.62 5.83 20.23
C MET A 138 -13.09 6.22 20.26
N THR A 139 -13.89 5.44 20.97
CA THR A 139 -15.35 5.58 21.07
C THR A 139 -15.80 6.70 22.01
N GLY A 140 -15.05 7.01 23.07
CA GLY A 140 -15.49 7.99 24.07
C GLY A 140 -16.76 7.56 24.81
N ASP A 141 -17.30 8.46 25.64
CA ASP A 141 -18.46 8.20 26.50
C ASP A 141 -19.81 8.28 25.74
N ASP A 142 -19.82 8.86 24.54
CA ASP A 142 -21.02 9.02 23.72
C ASP A 142 -21.32 7.82 22.80
N LEU A 143 -20.68 6.68 23.09
CA LEU A 143 -20.80 5.44 22.32
C LEU A 143 -20.36 5.59 20.86
N GLY A 144 -19.42 6.51 20.58
CA GLY A 144 -18.77 6.65 19.29
C GLY A 144 -19.49 7.59 18.32
N GLN A 145 -20.52 8.30 18.80
CA GLN A 145 -21.24 9.28 18.01
C GLN A 145 -20.30 10.40 17.53
N SER A 146 -19.31 10.76 18.37
CA SER A 146 -18.38 11.84 18.06
C SER A 146 -17.08 11.43 17.38
N LYS A 147 -16.96 10.15 16.97
CA LYS A 147 -15.77 9.61 16.31
C LYS A 147 -15.41 10.38 15.04
N ALA A 148 -14.10 10.52 14.83
CA ALA A 148 -13.58 10.84 13.51
C ALA A 148 -13.79 9.65 12.56
N ARG A 149 -14.22 9.94 11.34
CA ARG A 149 -14.42 8.99 10.26
C ARG A 149 -13.63 9.45 9.04
N ALA A 150 -13.07 8.52 8.31
CA ALA A 150 -12.32 8.80 7.10
C ALA A 150 -12.74 7.88 5.96
N GLU A 151 -12.62 8.42 4.75
CA GLU A 151 -12.64 7.66 3.52
C GLU A 151 -11.20 7.45 3.06
N VAL A 152 -10.91 6.25 2.59
CA VAL A 152 -9.62 5.88 2.04
C VAL A 152 -9.80 5.57 0.56
N HIS A 153 -9.02 6.24 -0.26
CA HIS A 153 -9.04 6.05 -1.71
C HIS A 153 -7.62 6.11 -2.28
N ILE A 154 -7.47 5.64 -3.51
CA ILE A 154 -6.21 5.72 -4.26
C ILE A 154 -6.41 6.69 -5.40
N ARG A 155 -5.36 7.43 -5.70
CA ARG A 155 -5.30 8.30 -6.86
C ARG A 155 -3.97 8.14 -7.58
N ASP A 156 -3.93 8.57 -8.82
CA ASP A 156 -2.68 8.70 -9.57
C ASP A 156 -1.87 9.87 -8.97
N ALA A 157 -0.60 9.64 -8.67
CA ALA A 157 0.27 10.57 -7.96
C ALA A 157 0.67 11.79 -8.82
N LYS A 158 0.53 11.72 -10.15
CA LYS A 158 0.83 12.86 -11.02
C LYS A 158 -0.39 13.75 -11.23
N THR A 159 -1.55 13.14 -11.42
CA THR A 159 -2.80 13.84 -11.76
C THR A 159 -3.67 14.12 -10.54
N HIS A 160 -3.47 13.38 -9.45
CA HIS A 160 -4.32 13.35 -8.26
C HIS A 160 -5.76 12.92 -8.52
N GLU A 161 -6.04 12.30 -9.68
CA GLU A 161 -7.36 11.77 -10.02
C GLU A 161 -7.59 10.40 -9.36
N PRO A 162 -8.77 10.17 -8.73
CA PRO A 162 -9.09 8.89 -8.11
C PRO A 162 -9.07 7.72 -9.09
N VAL A 163 -8.54 6.58 -8.65
CA VAL A 163 -8.46 5.35 -9.43
C VAL A 163 -9.57 4.39 -9.01
N THR A 164 -10.56 4.22 -9.90
CA THR A 164 -11.76 3.40 -9.64
C THR A 164 -11.86 2.16 -10.54
N ALA A 165 -11.01 2.04 -11.56
CA ALA A 165 -11.03 0.93 -12.50
C ALA A 165 -10.65 -0.40 -11.82
N ARG A 166 -11.49 -1.43 -11.91
CA ARG A 166 -11.27 -2.74 -11.24
C ARG A 166 -9.99 -3.45 -11.68
N ILE A 167 -9.64 -3.30 -12.96
CA ILE A 167 -8.41 -3.79 -13.56
C ILE A 167 -7.65 -2.54 -14.00
N LEU A 168 -6.43 -2.37 -13.50
CA LEU A 168 -5.59 -1.24 -13.89
C LEU A 168 -5.19 -1.44 -15.36
N ALA A 169 -5.52 -0.47 -16.21
CA ALA A 169 -5.30 -0.60 -17.65
C ALA A 169 -3.81 -0.46 -17.99
N GLN A 170 -3.33 -1.43 -18.78
CA GLN A 170 -2.00 -1.63 -19.35
C GLN A 170 -0.84 -1.89 -18.37
N ARG A 171 -0.20 -3.05 -18.58
CA ARG A 171 1.13 -3.38 -18.07
C ARG A 171 2.13 -2.33 -18.56
N GLU A 172 3.02 -1.87 -17.70
CA GLU A 172 4.14 -1.02 -18.14
C GLU A 172 4.95 -1.78 -19.19
N GLY A 173 5.12 -1.20 -20.38
CA GLY A 173 5.85 -1.81 -21.50
C GLY A 173 5.02 -2.61 -22.51
N ALA A 174 3.69 -2.62 -22.41
CA ALA A 174 2.84 -3.12 -23.49
C ALA A 174 2.56 -2.01 -24.51
N GLU A 175 3.38 -1.95 -25.57
CA GLU A 175 2.95 -1.41 -26.87
C GLU A 175 1.86 -2.32 -27.48
#